data_AF-A0A5N0EM63-F1
#
_entry.id   AF-A0A5N0EM63-F1
#
_cell.length_a   1.000
_cell.length_b   1.000
_cell.length_c   1.000
_cell.angle_alpha   90.00
_cell.angle_beta   90.00
_cell.angle_gamma   90.00
#
_symmetry.space_group_name_H-M   'P 1'
#
loop_
_entity.id
_entity.type
_entity.pdbx_description
1 polymer ?
#
loop_
_entity_poly.entity_id
_entity_poly.type
_entity_poly.pdbx_seq_one_letter_code
_entity_poly.pdbx_strand_id
1 'polypeptide(L)'
;MKLIWLVGPALVAVVVSGCSDDKSASKETSSSSNPGTSSSEATTTAVGADSETGGGVRIALGETKKVAVPADAVMDIRVPAEWGAAANELRCTVVDSSGRNEDLRSSDVKKTESVNGKDWMTVWTFSAAPVGEVTVGCKDPDSKIAAAHPDAFVRVVPRGVMPMPAQR
;
A
#
# COMPACT_ATOMS: atom_id res chain seq x y z
N MET A 1 -19.96 58.71 1.14
CA MET A 1 -19.36 59.03 -0.18
C MET A 1 -18.53 57.78 -0.56
N LYS A 2 -19.00 56.83 -1.40
CA LYS A 2 -18.89 56.73 -2.89
C LYS A 2 -17.42 56.94 -3.35
N LEU A 3 -16.70 56.06 -4.06
CA LEU A 3 -16.98 55.13 -5.20
C LEU A 3 -16.05 53.87 -5.13
N ILE A 4 -16.46 52.62 -5.49
CA ILE A 4 -16.49 51.94 -6.83
C ILE A 4 -15.06 51.84 -7.46
N TRP A 5 -14.48 50.67 -7.77
CA TRP A 5 -14.69 49.89 -9.02
C TRP A 5 -14.15 48.44 -8.98
N LEU A 6 -14.88 47.57 -9.69
CA LEU A 6 -14.57 46.22 -10.21
C LEU A 6 -13.30 46.16 -11.06
N VAL A 7 -12.58 45.02 -11.06
CA VAL A 7 -12.05 44.32 -12.26
C VAL A 7 -11.66 42.87 -11.86
N GLY A 8 -12.35 41.84 -12.39
CA GLY A 8 -11.72 40.55 -12.76
C GLY A 8 -11.48 40.56 -14.28
N PRO A 9 -11.05 39.47 -14.98
CA PRO A 9 -10.72 38.08 -14.59
C PRO A 9 -9.38 37.59 -15.23
N ALA A 10 -9.01 36.31 -15.12
CA ALA A 10 -8.55 35.47 -16.26
C ALA A 10 -8.03 34.07 -15.84
N LEU A 11 -8.55 33.05 -16.51
CA LEU A 11 -8.07 31.66 -16.60
C LEU A 11 -6.80 31.55 -17.45
N VAL A 12 -5.88 30.63 -17.11
CA VAL A 12 -4.95 30.02 -18.07
C VAL A 12 -4.73 28.54 -17.70
N ALA A 13 -5.13 27.64 -18.60
CA ALA A 13 -4.74 26.24 -18.62
C ALA A 13 -3.53 26.07 -19.54
N VAL A 14 -2.54 25.27 -19.13
CA VAL A 14 -1.40 24.88 -19.98
C VAL A 14 -1.36 23.37 -20.05
N VAL A 15 -1.61 22.83 -21.24
CA VAL A 15 -1.27 21.47 -21.66
C VAL A 15 -0.09 21.58 -22.62
N VAL A 16 0.98 20.84 -22.37
CA VAL A 16 2.05 20.60 -23.35
C VAL A 16 2.28 19.11 -23.44
N SER A 17 1.80 18.53 -24.54
CA SER A 17 2.23 17.26 -25.10
C SER A 17 3.46 17.52 -25.97
N GLY A 18 4.60 16.93 -25.59
CA GLY A 18 5.84 16.99 -26.38
C GLY A 18 6.34 15.59 -26.71
N CYS A 19 5.93 15.06 -27.86
CA CYS A 19 6.65 14.00 -28.56
C CYS A 19 7.90 14.60 -29.20
N SER A 20 9.06 13.99 -28.97
CA SER A 20 10.25 14.20 -29.79
C SER A 20 10.82 12.83 -30.13
N ASP A 21 10.48 12.35 -31.32
CA ASP A 21 11.30 11.41 -32.08
C ASP A 21 12.57 12.12 -32.53
N ASP A 22 13.73 11.53 -32.31
CA ASP A 22 14.90 11.80 -33.15
C ASP A 22 15.71 10.51 -33.38
N LYS A 23 16.10 10.36 -34.65
CA LYS A 23 16.53 9.13 -35.32
C LYS A 23 17.91 9.39 -35.92
N SER A 24 18.91 8.59 -35.56
CA SER A 24 20.13 8.24 -36.34
C SER A 24 21.11 7.51 -35.42
N ALA A 25 21.88 6.50 -35.78
CA ALA A 25 22.04 5.73 -37.01
C ALA A 25 22.75 4.40 -36.67
N SER A 26 22.42 3.38 -37.45
CA SER A 26 23.27 2.27 -37.94
C SER A 26 24.34 1.64 -37.04
N LYS A 27 24.12 0.37 -36.71
CA LYS A 27 25.13 -0.68 -36.98
C LYS A 27 24.43 -1.95 -37.42
N GLU A 28 24.56 -2.26 -38.71
CA GLU A 28 24.46 -3.62 -39.21
C GLU A 28 25.50 -4.49 -38.51
N THR A 29 25.09 -5.65 -37.98
CA THR A 29 25.88 -6.88 -38.06
C THR A 29 24.91 -8.06 -37.93
N SER A 30 24.72 -8.72 -39.07
CA SER A 30 24.52 -10.16 -39.27
C SER A 30 23.39 -10.89 -38.54
N SER A 31 22.42 -11.31 -39.36
CA SER A 31 21.49 -12.40 -39.08
C SER A 31 22.20 -13.68 -38.62
N SER A 32 21.65 -14.33 -37.60
CA SER A 32 21.57 -15.79 -37.58
C SER A 32 20.24 -16.20 -36.95
N SER A 33 19.42 -16.83 -37.79
CA SER A 33 18.17 -17.49 -37.45
C SER A 33 18.44 -18.78 -36.67
N ASN A 34 17.69 -19.03 -35.60
CA ASN A 34 16.89 -20.25 -35.54
C ASN A 34 15.75 -20.16 -34.50
N PRO A 35 14.67 -20.93 -34.71
CA PRO A 35 13.43 -20.85 -33.95
C PRO A 35 13.42 -21.83 -32.76
N GLY A 36 12.95 -21.37 -31.61
CA GLY A 36 12.58 -22.19 -30.46
C GLY A 36 11.37 -21.55 -29.81
N THR A 37 10.18 -22.04 -30.14
CA THR A 37 9.37 -22.92 -29.27
C THR A 37 8.98 -22.25 -27.96
N SER A 38 7.66 -22.08 -27.83
CA SER A 38 6.88 -21.81 -26.63
C SER A 38 7.59 -22.04 -25.29
N SER A 39 7.43 -21.07 -24.39
CA SER A 39 7.09 -21.37 -23.00
C SER A 39 6.30 -20.20 -22.43
N SER A 40 5.03 -20.48 -22.16
CA SER A 40 4.27 -19.79 -21.12
C SER A 40 5.02 -19.99 -19.81
N GLU A 41 5.67 -18.94 -19.31
CA GLU A 41 6.06 -18.85 -17.91
C GLU A 41 5.50 -17.52 -17.42
N ALA A 42 4.31 -17.58 -16.83
CA ALA A 42 4.20 -17.53 -15.38
C ALA A 42 4.75 -16.20 -14.88
N THR A 43 3.93 -15.15 -15.01
CA THR A 43 4.03 -13.99 -14.12
C THR A 43 3.89 -14.54 -12.71
N THR A 44 5.04 -14.79 -12.11
CA THR A 44 5.17 -15.20 -10.72
C THR A 44 4.46 -14.11 -9.94
N THR A 45 3.33 -14.44 -9.32
CA THR A 45 2.71 -13.59 -8.31
C THR A 45 3.82 -13.21 -7.36
N ALA A 46 4.25 -11.96 -7.44
CA ALA A 46 5.21 -11.40 -6.51
C ALA A 46 4.51 -11.40 -5.15
N VAL A 47 4.66 -12.50 -4.41
CA VAL A 47 4.50 -12.52 -2.97
C VAL A 47 5.45 -11.44 -2.50
N GLY A 48 4.89 -10.30 -2.09
CA GLY A 48 5.63 -9.08 -1.78
C GLY A 48 6.85 -9.40 -0.94
N ALA A 49 8.02 -9.16 -1.52
CA ALA A 49 9.32 -9.28 -0.88
C ALA A 49 9.49 -8.15 0.15
N ASP A 50 8.72 -8.21 1.23
CA ASP A 50 8.86 -7.43 2.47
C ASP A 50 8.27 -8.21 3.66
N SER A 51 8.23 -9.55 3.55
CA SER A 51 7.77 -10.42 4.63
C SER A 51 8.90 -10.58 5.66
N GLU A 52 9.22 -9.53 6.41
CA GLU A 52 10.12 -9.68 7.55
C GLU A 52 9.41 -10.53 8.62
N THR A 53 10.03 -11.67 8.92
CA THR A 53 9.82 -12.63 10.01
C THR A 53 8.65 -12.30 10.93
N GLY A 54 7.43 -12.60 10.46
CA GLY A 54 6.19 -12.27 11.19
C GLY A 54 4.93 -12.17 10.33
N GLY A 55 4.97 -12.59 9.06
CA GLY A 55 3.77 -12.85 8.23
C GLY A 55 2.94 -11.63 7.83
N GLY A 56 3.52 -10.43 7.81
CA GLY A 56 2.77 -9.20 7.53
C GLY A 56 3.42 -8.28 6.51
N VAL A 57 2.59 -7.54 5.77
CA VAL A 57 3.03 -6.53 4.81
C VAL A 57 3.27 -5.20 5.53
N ARG A 58 4.44 -4.60 5.33
CA ARG A 58 4.77 -3.25 5.82
C ARG A 58 4.34 -2.17 4.83
N ILE A 59 3.76 -1.11 5.36
CA ILE A 59 3.28 0.05 4.60
C ILE A 59 3.70 1.30 5.35
N ALA A 60 4.53 2.14 4.73
CA ALA A 60 4.94 3.40 5.32
C ALA A 60 3.74 4.36 5.46
N LEU A 61 3.78 5.22 6.47
CA LEU A 61 2.74 6.24 6.62
C LEU A 61 2.76 7.21 5.43
N GLY A 62 1.57 7.50 4.88
CA GLY A 62 1.42 8.33 3.69
C GLY A 62 1.41 7.54 2.37
N GLU A 63 1.86 6.28 2.39
CA GLU A 63 1.88 5.39 1.23
C GLU A 63 0.67 4.45 1.17
N THR A 64 0.48 3.83 0.02
CA THR A 64 -0.48 2.73 -0.18
C THR A 64 0.24 1.51 -0.73
N LYS A 65 -0.19 0.31 -0.32
CA LYS A 65 0.36 -0.96 -0.82
C LYS A 65 -0.74 -1.97 -1.05
N LYS A 66 -0.58 -2.80 -2.07
CA LYS A 66 -1.41 -3.97 -2.30
C LYS A 66 -1.07 -5.06 -1.30
N VAL A 67 -2.10 -5.66 -0.71
CA VAL A 67 -2.00 -6.76 0.26
C VAL A 67 -2.90 -7.89 -0.24
N ALA A 68 -2.30 -9.06 -0.44
CA ALA A 68 -3.06 -10.27 -0.73
C ALA A 68 -3.78 -10.74 0.54
N VAL A 69 -5.08 -11.01 0.43
CA VAL A 69 -5.90 -11.50 1.53
C VAL A 69 -6.10 -12.99 1.35
N PRO A 70 -5.64 -13.83 2.30
CA PRO A 70 -5.90 -15.26 2.27
C PRO A 70 -7.41 -15.56 2.28
N ALA A 71 -7.83 -16.70 1.75
CA ALA A 71 -9.23 -17.13 1.81
C ALA A 71 -9.73 -17.11 3.26
N ASP A 72 -10.89 -16.48 3.49
CA ASP A 72 -11.57 -16.41 4.78
C ASP A 72 -10.74 -15.81 5.94
N ALA A 73 -9.67 -15.07 5.62
CA ALA A 73 -8.85 -14.41 6.63
C ALA A 73 -9.45 -13.06 7.04
N VAL A 74 -9.45 -12.83 8.35
CA VAL A 74 -9.59 -11.49 8.92
C VAL A 74 -8.21 -10.86 8.95
N MET A 75 -8.07 -9.60 8.56
CA MET A 75 -6.81 -8.86 8.54
C MET A 75 -6.75 -7.84 9.68
N ASP A 76 -5.59 -7.74 10.32
CA ASP A 76 -5.28 -6.75 11.34
C ASP A 76 -4.31 -5.70 10.77
N ILE A 77 -4.61 -4.43 10.99
CA ILE A 77 -3.64 -3.35 10.86
C ILE A 77 -3.06 -3.09 12.24
N ARG A 78 -1.75 -3.28 12.36
CA ARG A 78 -0.98 -3.16 13.59
C ARG A 78 0.01 -2.03 13.50
N VAL A 79 0.22 -1.39 14.65
CA VAL A 79 1.21 -0.34 14.84
C VAL A 79 2.10 -0.69 16.02
N PRO A 80 3.30 -0.13 16.13
CA PRO A 80 4.11 -0.27 17.34
C PRO A 80 3.35 0.24 18.57
N ALA A 81 3.38 -0.51 19.68
CA ALA A 81 2.65 -0.17 20.90
C ALA A 81 3.16 1.15 21.52
N GLU A 82 4.42 1.52 21.29
CA GLU A 82 5.00 2.78 21.73
C GLU A 82 4.30 4.03 21.17
N TRP A 83 3.55 3.91 20.06
CA TRP A 83 2.76 5.02 19.52
C TRP A 83 1.53 5.33 20.39
N GLY A 84 1.10 4.39 21.24
CA GLY A 84 0.10 4.60 22.30
C GLY A 84 -1.17 5.32 21.83
N ALA A 85 -1.40 6.52 22.36
CA ALA A 85 -2.58 7.32 22.05
C ALA A 85 -2.54 7.95 20.65
N ALA A 86 -1.36 8.28 20.11
CA ALA A 86 -1.22 8.88 18.78
C ALA A 86 -1.75 7.94 17.67
N ALA A 87 -1.67 6.63 17.91
CA ALA A 87 -2.26 5.63 17.02
C ALA A 87 -3.78 5.75 16.82
N ASN A 88 -4.52 6.40 17.74
CA ASN A 88 -5.96 6.63 17.58
C ASN A 88 -6.30 7.68 16.53
N GLU A 89 -5.35 8.56 16.21
CA GLU A 89 -5.52 9.63 15.24
C GLU A 89 -5.17 9.17 13.82
N LEU A 90 -4.57 7.98 13.70
CA LEU A 90 -4.27 7.37 12.42
C LEU A 90 -5.55 7.16 11.61
N ARG A 91 -5.49 7.52 10.33
CA ARG A 91 -6.56 7.31 9.36
C ARG A 91 -6.11 6.28 8.34
N CYS A 92 -6.66 5.08 8.44
CA CYS A 92 -6.41 4.03 7.47
C CYS A 92 -7.57 3.91 6.49
N THR A 93 -7.25 3.53 5.26
CA THR A 93 -8.19 3.21 4.19
C THR A 93 -7.82 1.85 3.64
N VAL A 94 -8.84 1.00 3.43
CA VAL A 94 -8.69 -0.29 2.78
C VAL A 94 -9.69 -0.32 1.63
N VAL A 95 -9.20 -0.59 0.43
CA VAL A 95 -9.99 -0.57 -0.80
C VAL A 95 -9.85 -1.92 -1.50
N ASP A 96 -10.97 -2.55 -1.84
CA ASP A 96 -10.99 -3.81 -2.58
C ASP A 96 -10.55 -3.62 -4.04
N SER A 97 -10.35 -4.71 -4.77
CA SER A 97 -9.97 -4.66 -6.20
C SER A 97 -11.00 -3.97 -7.11
N SER A 98 -12.23 -3.77 -6.63
CA SER A 98 -13.29 -3.04 -7.35
C SER A 98 -13.35 -1.55 -7.02
N GLY A 99 -12.47 -1.07 -6.13
CA GLY A 99 -12.44 0.34 -5.72
C GLY A 99 -13.40 0.67 -4.57
N ARG A 100 -14.02 -0.33 -3.92
CA ARG A 100 -14.92 -0.12 -2.78
C ARG A 100 -14.14 -0.14 -1.48
N ASN A 101 -14.54 0.71 -0.53
CA ASN A 101 -13.94 0.70 0.79
C ASN A 101 -14.40 -0.53 1.58
N GLU A 102 -13.44 -1.24 2.16
CA GLU A 102 -13.71 -2.32 3.11
C GLU A 102 -14.10 -1.73 4.48
N ASP A 103 -14.90 -2.49 5.23
CA ASP A 103 -15.34 -2.09 6.58
C ASP A 103 -14.19 -2.23 7.59
N LEU A 104 -13.65 -1.09 8.02
CA LEU A 104 -12.63 -1.02 9.06
C LEU A 104 -13.29 -0.91 10.43
N ARG A 105 -13.11 -1.94 11.24
CA ARG A 105 -13.54 -1.96 12.65
C ARG A 105 -12.38 -1.58 13.55
N SER A 106 -12.59 -0.56 14.38
CA SER A 106 -11.66 -0.25 15.46
C SER A 106 -11.55 -1.47 16.37
N SER A 107 -10.34 -1.85 16.75
CA SER A 107 -10.19 -2.91 17.75
C SER A 107 -10.58 -2.37 19.14
N ASP A 108 -11.77 -2.72 19.62
CA ASP A 108 -12.32 -2.26 20.91
C ASP A 108 -11.40 -2.61 22.09
N VAL A 109 -10.65 -3.70 21.97
CA VAL A 109 -9.52 -4.03 22.83
C VAL A 109 -8.27 -3.88 21.99
N LYS A 110 -7.47 -2.85 22.28
CA LYS A 110 -6.13 -2.69 21.73
C LYS A 110 -5.25 -3.83 22.22
N LYS A 111 -5.37 -4.98 21.56
CA LYS A 111 -4.62 -6.18 21.89
C LYS A 111 -3.18 -5.93 21.48
N THR A 112 -2.31 -5.92 22.47
CA THR A 112 -0.86 -5.89 22.26
C THR A 112 -0.32 -7.31 22.14
N GLU A 113 0.53 -7.55 21.14
CA GLU A 113 1.21 -8.80 20.90
C GLU A 113 2.68 -8.54 20.61
N SER A 114 3.56 -9.27 21.30
CA SER A 114 5.00 -9.16 21.10
C SER A 114 5.42 -10.03 19.91
N VAL A 115 5.99 -9.41 18.88
CA VAL A 115 6.55 -10.09 17.70
C VAL A 115 7.99 -9.65 17.54
N ASN A 116 8.92 -10.61 17.59
CA ASN A 116 10.36 -10.37 17.45
C ASN A 116 10.92 -9.33 18.45
N GLY A 117 10.46 -9.39 19.71
CA GLY A 117 10.88 -8.47 20.77
C GLY A 117 10.32 -7.05 20.69
N LYS A 118 9.42 -6.78 19.73
CA LYS A 118 8.68 -5.51 19.63
C LYS A 118 7.21 -5.75 19.91
N ASP A 119 6.63 -4.87 20.71
CA ASP A 119 5.20 -4.89 21.01
C ASP A 119 4.40 -4.21 19.91
N TRP A 120 3.41 -4.91 19.38
CA TRP A 120 2.52 -4.45 18.34
C TRP A 120 1.10 -4.39 18.84
N MET A 121 0.41 -3.32 18.55
CA MET A 121 -0.96 -3.07 18.94
C MET A 121 -1.85 -3.06 17.70
N THR A 122 -2.91 -3.85 17.70
CA THR A 122 -3.94 -3.75 16.65
C THR A 122 -4.69 -2.44 16.80
N VAL A 123 -4.89 -1.73 15.69
CA VAL A 123 -5.66 -0.48 15.62
C VAL A 123 -6.94 -0.65 14.82
N TRP A 124 -6.88 -1.42 13.73
CA TRP A 124 -8.00 -1.69 12.85
C TRP A 124 -8.03 -3.17 12.49
N THR A 125 -9.25 -3.67 12.29
CA THR A 125 -9.53 -5.00 11.79
C THR A 125 -10.44 -4.88 10.58
N PHE A 126 -10.20 -5.64 9.53
CA PHE A 126 -11.12 -5.74 8.40
C PHE A 126 -11.17 -7.17 7.87
N SER A 127 -12.24 -7.50 7.18
CA SER A 127 -12.38 -8.73 6.41
C SER A 127 -12.52 -8.33 4.95
N ALA A 128 -11.89 -9.05 4.03
CA ALA A 128 -12.13 -8.85 2.60
C ALA A 128 -12.74 -10.12 1.99
N ALA A 129 -13.23 -10.00 0.76
CA ALA A 129 -13.68 -11.17 0.00
C ALA A 129 -12.56 -12.24 -0.08
N PRO A 130 -12.93 -13.54 -0.07
CA PRO A 130 -11.95 -14.62 -0.10
C PRO A 130 -11.09 -14.53 -1.36
N VAL A 131 -9.76 -14.66 -1.18
CA VAL A 131 -8.76 -14.70 -2.26
C VAL A 131 -8.77 -13.43 -3.12
N GLY A 132 -8.70 -12.27 -2.47
CA GLY A 132 -8.64 -10.96 -3.11
C GLY A 132 -7.33 -10.20 -2.86
N GLU A 133 -7.11 -9.15 -3.64
CA GLU A 133 -6.15 -8.10 -3.31
C GLU A 133 -6.90 -6.89 -2.75
N VAL A 134 -6.39 -6.31 -1.67
CA VAL A 134 -6.84 -5.01 -1.17
C VAL A 134 -5.69 -4.01 -1.23
N THR A 135 -6.01 -2.74 -1.46
CA THR A 135 -5.06 -1.64 -1.33
C THR A 135 -5.24 -1.01 0.04
N VAL A 136 -4.20 -1.06 0.86
CA VAL A 136 -4.20 -0.48 2.21
C VAL A 136 -3.29 0.74 2.23
N GLY A 137 -3.73 1.80 2.90
CA GLY A 137 -2.89 2.96 3.21
C GLY A 137 -3.29 3.58 4.52
N CYS A 138 -2.32 4.14 5.24
CA CYS A 138 -2.56 4.82 6.50
C CYS A 138 -1.86 6.18 6.51
N LYS A 139 -2.55 7.20 7.01
CA LYS A 139 -2.06 8.57 7.13
C LYS A 139 -2.13 9.02 8.58
N ASP A 140 -1.13 9.78 8.99
CA ASP A 140 -1.08 10.48 10.27
C ASP A 140 -1.38 11.97 10.02
N PRO A 141 -2.65 12.39 10.14
CA PRO A 141 -3.07 13.73 9.74
C PRO A 141 -2.42 14.84 10.58
N ASP A 142 -2.16 14.56 11.86
CA ASP A 142 -1.58 15.53 12.80
C ASP A 142 -0.05 15.41 12.88
N SER A 143 0.55 14.50 12.10
CA SER A 143 2.00 14.25 12.05
C SER A 143 2.66 13.92 13.39
N LYS A 144 1.88 13.50 14.41
CA LYS A 144 2.39 13.21 15.76
C LYS A 144 3.28 11.98 15.81
N ILE A 145 3.04 11.01 14.92
CA ILE A 145 3.81 9.79 14.78
C ILE A 145 5.01 10.07 13.86
N ALA A 146 4.76 10.64 12.68
CA ALA A 146 5.81 10.86 11.68
C ALA A 146 6.91 11.82 12.18
N ALA A 147 6.58 12.80 13.02
CA ALA A 147 7.57 13.72 13.60
C ALA A 147 8.49 13.03 14.63
N ALA A 148 7.98 12.04 15.36
CA ALA A 148 8.76 11.29 16.36
C ALA A 148 9.45 10.05 15.77
N HIS A 149 8.95 9.55 14.64
CA HIS A 149 9.37 8.32 13.99
C HIS A 149 9.48 8.54 12.47
N PRO A 150 10.64 8.96 11.95
CA PRO A 150 10.80 9.34 10.53
C PRO A 150 10.53 8.18 9.56
N ASP A 151 10.77 6.94 9.99
CA ASP A 151 10.52 5.72 9.19
C ASP A 151 9.27 4.96 9.70
N ALA A 152 8.23 5.69 10.11
CA ALA A 152 7.01 5.09 10.65
C ALA A 152 6.26 4.24 9.60
N PHE A 153 5.93 3.00 9.98
CA PHE A 153 5.15 2.08 9.14
C PHE A 153 4.10 1.33 9.95
N VAL A 154 3.02 0.93 9.28
CA VAL A 154 2.04 -0.03 9.79
C VAL A 154 2.33 -1.42 9.26
N ARG A 155 1.85 -2.44 9.97
CA ARG A 155 1.88 -3.84 9.53
C ARG A 155 0.47 -4.33 9.28
N VAL A 156 0.22 -4.86 8.10
CA VAL A 156 -1.03 -5.55 7.78
C VAL A 156 -0.75 -7.04 7.85
N VAL A 157 -1.37 -7.72 8.82
CA VAL A 157 -1.17 -9.16 9.06
C VAL A 157 -2.51 -9.89 9.02
N PRO A 158 -2.57 -11.09 8.47
CA PRO A 158 -3.76 -11.92 8.61
C PRO A 158 -3.85 -12.46 10.05
N ARG A 159 -5.03 -12.40 10.63
CA ARG A 159 -5.36 -12.89 11.96
C ARG A 159 -5.58 -14.40 11.90
N GLY A 160 -4.89 -15.14 12.78
CA GLY A 160 -5.16 -16.56 13.00
C GLY A 160 -4.69 -17.51 11.89
N VAL A 161 -4.14 -17.02 10.77
CA VAL A 161 -3.42 -17.88 9.83
C VAL A 161 -1.95 -17.90 10.22
N MET A 162 -1.47 -19.06 10.67
CA MET A 162 -0.04 -19.32 10.62
C MET A 162 0.37 -19.33 9.14
N PRO A 163 1.61 -18.95 8.78
CA PRO A 163 2.09 -19.10 7.42
C PRO A 163 1.85 -20.54 6.99
N MET A 164 0.94 -20.75 6.04
CA MET A 164 0.76 -22.07 5.46
C MET A 164 2.08 -22.35 4.74
N PRO A 165 2.81 -23.43 5.06
CA PRO A 165 4.04 -23.75 4.35
C PRO A 165 3.70 -23.86 2.87
N ALA A 166 4.51 -23.21 2.02
CA ALA A 166 4.36 -23.29 0.58
C ALA A 166 4.25 -24.78 0.20
N GLN A 167 3.08 -25.21 -0.30
CA GLN A 167 2.94 -26.57 -0.80
C GLN A 167 3.94 -26.72 -1.94
N ARG A 168 4.89 -27.62 -1.73
CA ARG A 168 6.02 -27.89 -2.61
C ARG A 168 5.66 -28.99 -3.59
#